data_AF-A0A132NLR2-F1
#
_entry.id   AF-A0A132NLR2-F1
#
_cell.length_a   1.000
_cell.length_b   1.000
_cell.length_c   1.000
_cell.angle_alpha   90.00
_cell.angle_beta   90.00
_cell.angle_gamma   90.00
#
_symmetry.space_group_name_H-M   'P 1'
#
loop_
_entity.id
_entity.type
_entity.pdbx_description
1 polymer ?
#
loop_
_entity_poly.entity_id
_entity_poly.type
_entity_poly.pdbx_seq_one_letter_code
_entity_poly.pdbx_strand_id
1 'polypeptide(L)'
;GSVVIPASAVDRTEVILYTLRELVGTGQVPEVPVVVDGPSMLAALDVYRRAIAARSAELHPGLVARGESFAPGMLRELQTVEESMLANAPQVPSVIVSASGMATGGRVLHHLRHLLPDPRNTVVIAGFAAAGTRARDLLEGAPAIKMHGRYVPVRAEVVEVPVAHADAEEILGWLQAMPAPRMTYVVH
;
A
#
# COMPACT_ATOMS: atom_id res chain seq x y z
N GLY A 1 11.81 -12.40 6.50
CA GLY A 1 12.51 -11.10 6.38
C GLY A 1 11.48 -10.01 6.55
N SER A 2 11.57 -8.95 5.77
CA SER A 2 10.60 -7.84 5.81
C SER A 2 9.77 -7.77 4.54
N VAL A 3 8.58 -7.19 4.66
CA VAL A 3 7.66 -6.97 3.55
C VAL A 3 7.67 -5.49 3.18
N VAL A 4 7.86 -5.18 1.90
CA VAL A 4 7.71 -3.83 1.36
C VAL A 4 6.42 -3.76 0.55
N ILE A 5 5.58 -2.78 0.85
CA ILE A 5 4.32 -2.52 0.14
C ILE A 5 4.39 -1.12 -0.45
N PRO A 6 4.75 -0.98 -1.74
CA PRO A 6 4.57 0.26 -2.47
C PRO A 6 3.08 0.62 -2.48
N ALA A 7 2.73 1.79 -1.94
CA ALA A 7 1.33 2.22 -1.84
C ALA A 7 1.14 3.68 -2.30
N SER A 8 -0.07 3.99 -2.79
CA SER A 8 -0.48 5.37 -3.03
C SER A 8 -0.67 6.10 -1.70
N ALA A 9 -0.33 7.39 -1.69
CA ALA A 9 -0.36 8.18 -0.47
C ALA A 9 -1.77 8.44 0.07
N VAL A 10 -2.77 8.35 -0.80
CA VAL A 10 -4.17 8.47 -0.42
C VAL A 10 -4.87 7.16 -0.79
N ASP A 11 -5.86 6.79 0.02
CA ASP A 11 -6.76 5.64 -0.14
C ASP A 11 -6.10 4.28 0.15
N ARG A 12 -5.06 3.92 -0.61
CA ARG A 12 -4.48 2.56 -0.51
C ARG A 12 -3.75 2.32 0.80
N THR A 13 -3.11 3.34 1.37
CA THR A 13 -2.40 3.19 2.64
C THR A 13 -3.37 2.84 3.77
N GLU A 14 -4.51 3.51 3.82
CA GLU A 14 -5.55 3.32 4.83
C GLU A 14 -6.15 1.93 4.76
N VAL A 15 -6.48 1.46 3.56
CA VAL A 15 -7.00 0.11 3.34
C VAL A 15 -5.98 -0.94 3.77
N ILE A 16 -4.71 -0.80 3.38
CA ILE A 16 -3.64 -1.71 3.78
C ILE A 16 -3.50 -1.77 5.31
N LEU A 17 -3.47 -0.62 5.99
CA LEU A 17 -3.32 -0.56 7.44
C LEU A 17 -4.53 -1.18 8.15
N TYR A 18 -5.74 -0.90 7.68
CA TYR A 18 -6.96 -1.51 8.20
C TYR A 18 -6.95 -3.04 8.05
N THR A 19 -6.61 -3.54 6.85
CA THR A 19 -6.52 -4.99 6.59
C THR A 19 -5.44 -5.63 7.47
N LEU A 20 -4.26 -5.02 7.60
CA LEU A 20 -3.21 -5.53 8.48
C LEU A 20 -3.66 -5.60 9.93
N ARG A 21 -4.38 -4.59 10.41
CA ARG A 21 -4.96 -4.59 11.75
C ARG A 21 -5.90 -5.78 11.97
N GLU A 22 -6.83 -6.02 11.04
CA GLU A 22 -7.78 -7.15 11.14
C GLU A 22 -7.04 -8.50 11.14
N LEU A 23 -6.03 -8.65 10.27
CA LEU A 23 -5.22 -9.87 10.19
C LEU A 23 -4.38 -10.11 11.44
N VAL A 24 -3.86 -9.05 12.07
CA VAL A 24 -3.17 -9.14 13.36
C VAL A 24 -4.16 -9.47 14.49
N GLY A 25 -5.31 -8.81 14.52
CA GLY A 25 -6.35 -9.04 15.54
C GLY A 25 -6.93 -10.45 15.51
N THR A 26 -6.97 -11.09 14.34
CA THR A 26 -7.40 -12.49 14.16
C THR A 26 -6.26 -13.50 14.27
N GLY A 27 -5.01 -13.05 14.47
CA GLY A 27 -3.84 -13.91 14.59
C GLY A 27 -3.37 -14.56 13.28
N GLN A 28 -3.91 -14.15 12.13
CA GLN A 28 -3.47 -14.61 10.81
C GLN A 28 -2.10 -14.06 10.41
N VAL A 29 -1.77 -12.86 10.91
CA VAL A 29 -0.46 -12.23 10.76
C VAL A 29 0.13 -12.01 12.16
N PRO A 30 1.40 -12.41 12.41
CA PRO A 30 2.03 -12.15 13.70
C PRO A 30 2.16 -10.65 13.94
N GLU A 31 2.13 -10.25 15.21
CA GLU A 31 2.36 -8.86 15.58
C GLU A 31 3.82 -8.47 15.28
N VAL A 32 4.00 -7.61 14.28
CA VAL A 32 5.30 -7.10 13.83
C VAL A 32 5.23 -5.58 13.64
N PRO A 33 6.36 -4.86 13.71
CA PRO A 33 6.39 -3.43 13.41
C PRO A 33 5.86 -3.15 12.00
N VAL A 34 4.87 -2.26 11.92
CA VAL A 34 4.35 -1.74 10.65
C VAL A 34 4.80 -0.30 10.53
N VAL A 35 5.51 0.01 9.46
CA VAL A 35 6.13 1.31 9.21
C VAL A 35 5.41 1.98 8.07
N VAL A 36 4.95 3.22 8.25
CA VAL A 36 4.44 4.07 7.17
C VAL A 36 5.47 5.15 6.89
N ASP A 37 5.99 5.17 5.67
CA ASP A 37 7.04 6.09 5.25
C ASP A 37 6.63 6.92 4.04
N GLY A 38 6.12 8.12 4.34
CA GLY A 38 5.81 9.14 3.34
C GLY A 38 5.03 10.30 3.95
N PRO A 39 5.55 11.55 3.94
CA PRO A 39 4.88 12.70 4.55
C PRO A 39 3.46 12.93 4.02
N SER A 40 3.23 12.72 2.72
CA SER A 40 1.89 12.82 2.12
C SER A 40 0.94 11.72 2.60
N MET A 41 1.46 10.52 2.91
CA MET A 41 0.65 9.43 3.45
C MET A 41 0.20 9.74 4.88
N LEU A 42 1.11 10.29 5.69
CA LEU A 42 0.80 10.70 7.06
C LEU A 42 -0.23 11.84 7.09
N ALA A 43 -0.08 12.82 6.19
CA ALA A 43 -1.07 13.88 6.03
C ALA A 43 -2.45 13.36 5.61
N ALA A 44 -2.52 12.35 4.72
CA ALA A 44 -3.77 11.71 4.33
C ALA A 44 -4.39 10.96 5.52
N LEU A 45 -3.60 10.16 6.25
CA LEU A 45 -4.05 9.46 7.46
C LEU A 45 -4.65 10.42 8.48
N ASP A 46 -4.07 11.61 8.66
CA ASP A 46 -4.60 12.63 9.57
C ASP A 46 -5.94 13.24 9.10
N VAL A 47 -6.22 13.25 7.79
CA VAL A 47 -7.56 13.59 7.27
C VAL A 47 -8.56 12.51 7.68
N TYR A 48 -8.25 11.23 7.45
CA TYR A 48 -9.15 10.13 7.82
C TYR A 48 -9.37 10.04 9.33
N ARG A 49 -8.33 10.25 10.15
CA ARG A 49 -8.44 10.30 11.62
C ARG A 49 -9.42 11.38 12.09
N ARG A 50 -9.33 12.59 11.50
CA ARG A 50 -10.26 13.68 11.79
C ARG A 50 -11.69 13.36 11.36
N ALA A 51 -11.86 12.74 10.19
CA ALA A 51 -13.18 12.32 9.72
C ALA A 51 -13.82 11.26 10.63
N ILE A 52 -13.04 10.29 11.13
CA ILE A 52 -13.50 9.28 12.10
C ILE A 52 -13.90 9.96 13.41
N ALA A 53 -13.05 10.83 13.95
CA ALA A 53 -13.32 11.55 15.19
C ALA A 53 -14.59 12.42 15.09
N ALA A 54 -14.83 13.02 13.91
CA ALA A 54 -16.02 13.80 13.62
C ALA A 54 -17.25 12.95 13.26
N ARG A 55 -17.12 11.60 13.20
CA ARG A 55 -18.18 10.68 12.73
C ARG A 55 -18.78 11.11 11.39
N SER A 56 -17.92 11.46 10.44
CA SER A 56 -18.35 11.93 9.12
C SER A 56 -19.30 10.93 8.46
N ALA A 57 -20.39 11.43 7.88
CA ALA A 57 -21.37 10.64 7.13
C ALA A 57 -20.80 10.07 5.82
N GLU A 58 -19.67 10.58 5.35
CA GLU A 58 -18.96 10.08 4.16
C GLU A 58 -18.17 8.80 4.44
N LEU A 59 -17.92 8.46 5.70
CA LEU A 59 -17.26 7.22 6.07
C LEU A 59 -18.26 6.06 6.10
N HIS A 60 -17.79 4.88 5.74
CA HIS A 60 -18.60 3.67 5.84
C HIS A 60 -19.10 3.49 7.29
N PRO A 61 -20.41 3.27 7.53
CA PRO A 61 -20.97 3.20 8.89
C PRO A 61 -20.28 2.17 9.79
N GLY A 62 -19.82 1.07 9.21
CA GLY A 62 -19.08 0.03 9.94
C GLY A 62 -17.72 0.49 10.48
N LEU A 63 -17.09 1.48 9.87
CA LEU A 63 -15.84 2.09 10.35
C LEU A 63 -16.12 3.06 11.50
N VAL A 64 -17.17 3.85 11.39
CA VAL A 64 -17.58 4.84 12.41
C VAL A 64 -18.10 4.16 13.68
N ALA A 65 -18.92 3.11 13.54
CA ALA A 65 -19.58 2.43 14.65
C ALA A 65 -18.59 1.76 15.62
N ARG A 66 -17.43 1.33 15.12
CA ARG A 66 -16.43 0.64 15.92
C ARG A 66 -15.42 1.59 16.58
N GLY A 67 -15.40 2.88 16.18
CA GLY A 67 -14.44 3.86 16.69
C GLY A 67 -12.98 3.49 16.39
N GLU A 68 -12.76 2.73 15.32
CA GLU A 68 -11.52 2.01 15.09
C GLU A 68 -10.44 2.88 14.46
N SER A 69 -9.22 2.79 14.99
CA SER A 69 -8.04 3.33 14.34
C SER A 69 -7.64 2.44 13.16
N PHE A 70 -7.16 3.04 12.06
CA PHE A 70 -6.52 2.31 10.97
C PHE A 70 -5.22 1.61 11.42
N ALA A 71 -4.66 2.00 12.55
CA ALA A 71 -3.34 1.55 12.97
C ALA A 71 -3.33 0.10 13.48
N PRO A 72 -2.47 -0.79 12.93
CA PRO A 72 -2.11 -2.03 13.60
C PRO A 72 -1.36 -1.75 14.91
N GLY A 73 -1.34 -2.72 15.83
CA GLY A 73 -0.83 -2.55 17.22
C GLY A 73 0.59 -1.96 17.34
N MET A 74 1.46 -2.18 16.35
CA MET A 74 2.84 -1.67 16.31
C MET A 74 3.12 -0.70 15.15
N LEU A 75 2.19 0.24 14.88
CA LEU A 75 2.37 1.25 13.84
C LEU A 75 3.46 2.28 14.19
N ARG A 76 4.36 2.56 13.25
CA ARG A 76 5.38 3.62 13.31
C ARG A 76 5.26 4.52 12.08
N GLU A 77 5.10 5.81 12.33
CA GLU A 77 4.97 6.84 11.29
C GLU A 77 6.30 7.59 11.16
N LEU A 78 6.93 7.51 9.98
CA LEU A 78 8.25 8.10 9.78
C LEU A 78 8.12 9.50 9.18
N GLN A 79 8.48 10.50 9.97
CA GLN A 79 8.39 11.91 9.61
C GLN A 79 9.69 12.37 8.92
N THR A 80 10.84 11.93 9.43
CA THR A 80 12.15 12.43 9.00
C THR A 80 12.83 11.54 7.96
N VAL A 81 13.85 12.09 7.30
CA VAL A 81 14.67 11.34 6.35
C VAL A 81 15.54 10.34 7.11
N GLU A 82 16.04 10.71 8.28
CA GLU A 82 16.86 9.87 9.15
C GLU A 82 16.09 8.62 9.60
N GLU A 83 14.83 8.78 9.98
CA GLU A 83 13.93 7.68 10.31
C GLU A 83 13.72 6.73 9.12
N SER A 84 13.43 7.29 7.94
CA SER A 84 13.30 6.53 6.69
C SER A 84 14.59 5.77 6.35
N MET A 85 15.74 6.41 6.56
CA MET A 85 17.04 5.80 6.33
C MET A 85 17.28 4.58 7.22
N LEU A 86 16.96 4.68 8.51
CA LEU A 86 17.06 3.58 9.47
C LEU A 86 16.14 2.40 9.08
N ALA A 87 14.96 2.68 8.54
CA ALA A 87 14.02 1.65 8.12
C ALA A 87 14.45 0.85 6.88
N ASN A 88 15.47 1.28 6.13
CA ASN A 88 16.03 0.51 5.02
C ASN A 88 16.75 -0.77 5.44
N ALA A 89 17.14 -0.89 6.72
CA ALA A 89 17.82 -2.07 7.26
C ALA A 89 17.12 -2.55 8.55
N PRO A 90 15.91 -3.14 8.43
CA PRO A 90 15.17 -3.63 9.59
C PRO A 90 15.97 -4.66 10.38
N GLN A 91 16.05 -4.46 11.70
CA GLN A 91 16.72 -5.41 12.60
C GLN A 91 15.83 -6.59 12.98
N VAL A 92 14.52 -6.46 12.76
CA VAL A 92 13.50 -7.48 13.01
C VAL A 92 12.57 -7.55 11.80
N PRO A 93 11.87 -8.67 11.59
CA PRO A 93 10.81 -8.76 10.58
C PRO A 93 9.81 -7.61 10.75
N SER A 94 9.49 -6.94 9.64
CA SER A 94 8.62 -5.76 9.64
C SER A 94 7.86 -5.62 8.34
N VAL A 95 6.80 -4.83 8.36
CA VAL A 95 6.08 -4.38 7.16
C VAL A 95 6.40 -2.91 6.94
N ILE A 96 6.77 -2.53 5.71
CA ILE A 96 7.08 -1.15 5.32
C ILE A 96 6.11 -0.76 4.20
N VAL A 97 5.21 0.17 4.51
CA VAL A 97 4.29 0.80 3.54
C VAL A 97 4.88 2.14 3.15
N SER A 98 5.18 2.34 1.86
CA SER A 98 5.86 3.56 1.41
C SER A 98 5.43 4.03 0.03
N ALA A 99 5.42 5.35 -0.16
CA ALA A 99 5.09 5.99 -1.42
C ALA A 99 6.26 5.91 -2.43
N SER A 100 6.01 5.73 -3.73
CA SER A 100 4.70 5.65 -4.43
C SER A 100 4.27 4.22 -4.79
N GLY A 101 2.96 3.97 -4.95
CA GLY A 101 2.38 2.67 -5.31
C GLY A 101 2.92 2.00 -6.56
N MET A 102 3.29 2.78 -7.58
CA MET A 102 3.89 2.25 -8.82
C MET A 102 5.43 2.14 -8.76
N ALA A 103 6.05 2.44 -7.62
CA ALA A 103 7.50 2.51 -7.44
C ALA A 103 8.21 3.36 -8.53
N THR A 104 7.62 4.49 -8.92
CA THR A 104 8.22 5.39 -9.92
C THR A 104 9.25 6.34 -9.30
N GLY A 105 9.07 6.69 -8.02
CA GLY A 105 9.92 7.60 -7.26
C GLY A 105 9.66 7.53 -5.76
N GLY A 106 10.28 8.43 -5.01
CA GLY A 106 10.06 8.60 -3.57
C GLY A 106 10.85 7.62 -2.69
N ARG A 107 10.50 7.61 -1.41
CA ARG A 107 11.19 6.86 -0.36
C ARG A 107 11.13 5.34 -0.58
N VAL A 108 10.08 4.83 -1.24
CA VAL A 108 9.98 3.39 -1.57
C VAL A 108 11.16 2.88 -2.41
N LEU A 109 11.76 3.72 -3.27
CA LEU A 109 12.92 3.31 -4.05
C LEU A 109 14.16 3.03 -3.18
N HIS A 110 14.26 3.70 -2.03
CA HIS A 110 15.32 3.42 -1.07
C HIS A 110 15.06 2.08 -0.39
N HIS A 111 13.84 1.82 0.09
CA HIS A 111 13.49 0.53 0.71
C HIS A 111 13.72 -0.62 -0.25
N LEU A 112 13.20 -0.52 -1.48
CA LEU A 112 13.38 -1.54 -2.52
C LEU A 112 14.85 -1.76 -2.85
N ARG A 113 15.66 -0.71 -2.97
CA ARG A 113 17.10 -0.84 -3.24
C ARG A 113 17.83 -1.67 -2.18
N HIS A 114 17.44 -1.57 -0.91
CA HIS A 114 18.09 -2.29 0.19
C HIS A 114 17.50 -3.69 0.41
N LEU A 115 16.20 -3.88 0.13
CA LEU A 115 15.49 -5.10 0.49
C LEU A 115 15.34 -6.10 -0.66
N LEU A 116 15.30 -5.67 -1.92
CA LEU A 116 15.21 -6.56 -3.09
C LEU A 116 16.35 -7.59 -3.21
N PRO A 117 17.61 -7.28 -2.85
CA PRO A 117 18.71 -8.24 -3.00
C PRO A 117 18.69 -9.43 -2.02
N ASP A 118 17.83 -9.42 -1.00
CA ASP A 118 17.75 -10.48 0.01
C ASP A 118 16.49 -11.35 -0.22
N PRO A 119 16.64 -12.67 -0.47
CA PRO A 119 15.52 -13.56 -0.76
C PRO A 119 14.60 -13.83 0.42
N ARG A 120 14.94 -13.38 1.64
CA ARG A 120 14.07 -13.48 2.81
C ARG A 120 12.98 -12.43 2.83
N ASN A 121 13.04 -11.44 1.94
CA ASN A 121 12.11 -10.33 1.88
C ASN A 121 11.06 -10.58 0.79
N THR A 122 9.95 -9.86 0.92
CA THR A 122 8.85 -9.92 -0.04
C THR A 122 8.44 -8.50 -0.42
N VAL A 123 8.11 -8.28 -1.69
CA VAL A 123 7.47 -7.06 -2.18
C VAL A 123 6.04 -7.40 -2.55
N VAL A 124 5.08 -6.72 -1.91
CA VAL A 124 3.66 -6.88 -2.21
C VAL A 124 3.21 -5.69 -3.03
N ILE A 125 2.81 -5.95 -4.28
CA ILE A 125 2.20 -4.94 -5.14
C ILE A 125 0.69 -5.00 -4.92
N ALA A 126 0.19 -4.09 -4.09
CA ALA A 126 -1.22 -3.96 -3.74
C ALA A 126 -1.93 -2.97 -4.67
N GLY A 127 -2.11 -3.36 -5.94
CA GLY A 127 -2.92 -2.62 -6.91
C GLY A 127 -2.37 -2.60 -8.32
N PHE A 128 -2.95 -1.72 -9.14
CA PHE A 128 -2.60 -1.62 -10.55
C PHE A 128 -1.17 -1.09 -10.75
N ALA A 129 -0.36 -1.85 -11.48
CA ALA A 129 0.95 -1.42 -11.94
C ALA A 129 0.91 -1.08 -13.44
N ALA A 130 1.04 0.19 -13.79
CA ALA A 130 1.05 0.62 -15.18
C ALA A 130 2.31 0.13 -15.93
N ALA A 131 2.19 -0.09 -17.24
CA ALA A 131 3.33 -0.41 -18.10
C ALA A 131 4.43 0.66 -18.01
N GLY A 132 5.69 0.21 -17.99
CA GLY A 132 6.86 1.10 -17.85
C GLY A 132 7.14 1.58 -16.42
N THR A 133 6.45 1.03 -15.42
CA THR A 133 6.73 1.29 -14.00
C THR A 133 7.54 0.16 -13.38
N ARG A 134 8.31 0.45 -12.33
CA ARG A 134 9.08 -0.58 -11.62
C ARG A 134 8.20 -1.61 -10.95
N ALA A 135 7.00 -1.20 -10.49
CA ALA A 135 6.03 -2.15 -9.96
C ALA A 135 5.62 -3.18 -11.03
N ARG A 136 5.42 -2.74 -12.29
CA ARG A 136 5.12 -3.66 -13.39
C ARG A 136 6.32 -4.56 -13.72
N ASP A 137 7.51 -3.98 -13.84
CA ASP A 137 8.73 -4.75 -14.10
C ASP A 137 8.97 -5.84 -13.04
N LEU A 138 8.69 -5.54 -11.76
CA LEU A 138 8.78 -6.50 -10.66
C LEU A 138 7.77 -7.64 -10.81
N LEU A 139 6.51 -7.33 -11.15
CA LEU A 139 5.47 -8.34 -11.40
C LEU A 139 5.78 -9.23 -12.61
N GLU A 140 6.44 -8.68 -13.63
CA GLU A 140 6.89 -9.42 -14.82
C GLU A 140 8.16 -10.27 -14.57
N GLY A 141 8.70 -10.24 -13.35
CA GLY A 141 9.83 -11.07 -12.95
C GLY A 141 11.18 -10.54 -13.45
N ALA A 142 11.33 -9.23 -13.63
CA ALA A 142 12.60 -8.65 -14.01
C ALA A 142 13.72 -9.02 -13.01
N PRO A 143 14.84 -9.60 -13.46
CA PRO A 143 15.90 -10.07 -12.56
C PRO A 143 16.69 -8.93 -11.90
N ALA A 144 16.58 -7.71 -12.43
CA ALA A 144 17.14 -6.51 -11.85
C ALA A 144 16.35 -5.26 -12.25
N ILE A 145 16.24 -4.31 -11.34
CA ILE A 145 15.53 -3.04 -11.55
C ILE A 145 16.48 -1.85 -11.42
N LYS A 146 16.41 -0.89 -12.33
CA LYS A 146 17.23 0.32 -12.29
C LYS A 146 16.67 1.34 -11.30
N MET A 147 17.40 1.64 -10.24
CA MET A 147 17.08 2.66 -9.24
C MET A 147 18.30 3.54 -8.97
N HIS A 148 18.12 4.86 -8.95
CA HIS A 148 19.20 5.82 -8.67
C HIS A 148 20.46 5.60 -9.53
N GLY A 149 20.26 5.30 -10.83
CA GLY A 149 21.35 5.08 -11.79
C GLY A 149 22.03 3.71 -11.71
N ARG A 150 21.62 2.81 -10.81
CA ARG A 150 22.22 1.48 -10.66
C ARG A 150 21.17 0.38 -10.80
N TYR A 151 21.57 -0.78 -11.33
CA TYR A 151 20.72 -1.98 -11.31
C TYR A 151 20.81 -2.66 -9.94
N VAL A 152 19.66 -2.96 -9.37
CA VAL A 152 19.51 -3.69 -8.12
C VAL A 152 18.97 -5.09 -8.46
N PRO A 153 19.64 -6.17 -8.03
CA PRO A 153 19.16 -7.53 -8.28
C PRO A 153 17.86 -7.78 -7.51
N VAL A 154 16.92 -8.45 -8.17
CA VAL A 154 15.65 -8.89 -7.58
C VAL A 154 15.84 -10.35 -7.14
N ARG A 155 15.95 -10.56 -5.83
CA ARG A 155 16.00 -11.89 -5.20
C ARG A 155 14.87 -12.11 -4.21
N ALA A 156 14.34 -11.03 -3.66
CA ALA A 156 13.12 -11.01 -2.87
C ALA A 156 11.94 -11.58 -3.68
N GLU A 157 11.00 -12.20 -2.97
CA GLU A 157 9.74 -12.64 -3.55
C GLU A 157 8.90 -11.43 -3.98
N VAL A 158 8.19 -11.52 -5.10
CA VAL A 158 7.26 -10.49 -5.56
C VAL A 158 5.88 -11.11 -5.65
N VAL A 159 4.91 -10.50 -4.97
CA VAL A 159 3.52 -10.98 -4.92
C VAL A 159 2.59 -9.86 -5.37
N GLU A 160 1.66 -10.20 -6.27
CA GLU A 160 0.54 -9.34 -6.61
C GLU A 160 -0.63 -9.62 -5.69
N VAL A 161 -1.18 -8.57 -5.07
CA VAL A 161 -2.48 -8.63 -4.42
C VAL A 161 -3.40 -7.71 -5.21
N PRO A 162 -4.29 -8.27 -6.06
CA PRO A 162 -5.23 -7.45 -6.80
C PRO A 162 -6.15 -6.73 -5.82
N VAL A 163 -6.30 -5.41 -5.98
CA VAL A 163 -7.21 -4.60 -5.17
C VAL A 163 -8.22 -3.86 -6.02
N ALA A 164 -9.41 -3.73 -5.43
CA ALA A 164 -10.68 -3.28 -5.98
C ALA A 164 -10.56 -2.09 -6.94
N HIS A 165 -10.61 -2.42 -8.23
CA HIS A 165 -11.52 -1.73 -9.14
C HIS A 165 -12.77 -2.60 -9.24
N ALA A 166 -13.91 -1.97 -9.49
CA ALA A 166 -15.11 -2.71 -9.81
C ALA A 166 -14.79 -3.67 -10.97
N ASP A 167 -15.04 -4.95 -10.79
CA ASP A 167 -14.94 -5.89 -11.89
C ASP A 167 -16.07 -5.65 -12.91
N ALA A 168 -16.04 -6.41 -14.02
CA ALA A 168 -17.05 -6.25 -15.06
C ALA A 168 -18.48 -6.48 -14.53
N GLU A 169 -18.67 -7.39 -13.58
CA GLU A 169 -19.98 -7.69 -13.00
C GLU A 169 -20.44 -6.56 -12.08
N GLU A 170 -19.54 -6.01 -11.27
CA GLU A 170 -19.82 -4.87 -10.39
C GLU A 170 -20.17 -3.61 -11.20
N ILE A 171 -19.45 -3.32 -12.30
CA ILE A 171 -19.76 -2.20 -13.20
C ILE A 171 -21.14 -2.40 -13.84
N LEU A 172 -21.43 -3.60 -14.34
CA LEU A 172 -22.71 -3.90 -14.96
C LEU A 172 -23.86 -3.82 -13.94
N GLY A 173 -23.65 -4.31 -12.72
CA GLY A 173 -24.61 -4.21 -11.62
C GLY A 173 -24.90 -2.76 -11.25
N TRP A 174 -23.87 -1.92 -11.16
CA TRP A 174 -24.02 -0.48 -10.93
C TRP A 174 -24.80 0.21 -12.06
N LEU A 175 -24.49 -0.10 -13.33
CA LEU A 175 -25.21 0.42 -14.49
C LEU A 175 -26.68 -0.02 -14.54
N GLN A 176 -26.98 -1.23 -14.09
CA GLN A 176 -28.36 -1.74 -14.01
C GLN A 176 -29.18 -1.08 -12.91
N ALA A 177 -28.53 -0.62 -11.83
CA ALA A 177 -29.19 0.04 -10.70
C ALA A 177 -29.59 1.51 -10.97
N MET A 178 -29.12 2.09 -12.07
CA MET A 178 -29.42 3.47 -12.47
C MET A 178 -30.37 3.53 -13.68
N PRO A 179 -31.09 4.66 -13.88
CA PRO A 179 -31.87 4.87 -15.10
C PRO A 179 -31.01 4.70 -16.35
N ALA A 180 -31.54 4.00 -17.36
CA ALA A 180 -30.81 3.68 -18.58
C ALA A 180 -30.28 4.96 -19.25
N PRO A 181 -28.95 5.14 -19.37
CA PRO A 181 -28.39 6.30 -20.04
C PRO A 181 -28.62 6.18 -21.55
N ARG A 182 -28.78 7.33 -22.22
CA ARG A 182 -28.91 7.36 -23.70
C ARG A 182 -27.61 6.94 -24.40
N MET A 183 -26.47 7.10 -23.72
CA MET A 183 -25.14 6.78 -24.21
C MET A 183 -24.19 6.62 -23.01
N THR A 184 -23.30 5.64 -23.09
CA THR A 184 -22.23 5.40 -22.10
C THR A 184 -20.89 5.46 -22.80
N TYR A 185 -19.94 6.19 -22.21
CA TYR A 185 -18.55 6.20 -22.65
C TYR A 185 -17.73 5.42 -21.64
N VAL A 186 -17.03 4.38 -22.10
CA VAL A 186 -16.10 3.62 -21.26
C VAL A 186 -14.76 4.32 -21.32
N VAL A 187 -14.29 4.78 -20.16
CA VAL A 187 -12.99 5.38 -19.96
C VAL A 187 -12.32 4.67 -18.79
N HIS A 188 -11.00 4.50 -18.87
CA HIS A 188 -10.15 3.84 -17.88
C HIS A 188 -10.69 2.47 -17.43
#